data_AF-A0AAV8AGA9-F1
#
_entry.id   AF-A0AAV8AGA9-F1
#
_cell.length_a   1.000
_cell.length_b   1.000
_cell.length_c   1.000
_cell.angle_alpha   90.00
_cell.angle_beta   90.00
_cell.angle_gamma   90.00
#
_symmetry.space_group_name_H-M   'P 1'
#
loop_
_entity.id
_entity.type
_entity.pdbx_description
1 polymer ?
#
loop_
_entity_poly.entity_id
_entity_poly.type
_entity_poly.pdbx_seq_one_letter_code
_entity_poly.pdbx_strand_id
1 'polypeptide(L)'
;MNKKKTKKTVKKQKVTSKKKRNNQKSKNKKNNQNDFKLNTEEILYQITDFEEKCVKKEKEKENEKEKENENEKENENEKEAIPQVLNLGSFNVNGIRGLLRRKPKIFQKFIKEYNLDIMCVQETKTQKHELNIAGFSSYWNHSIARKGYSGTAIFTKYDPIKVYYGLDSFGSFLKAKKIKGSPGTKSRLNGTRTPKKDRENSSKTDSGVSCNNKTSSLTSKAGSCSKSFAGSDSSSDDDFDLEKKNQMKKVNTKYSDLEGRVITLEYQNFFLINTYTPNSGQKLARIDHRLTNWDKSMRKYLKKLQKIKPIIWCGDMNVSHLEYDVYEPKRFRNKPGYTDQERGSFTKTLNLGFVDTYRYLYPNQKGSFTFWPMWYKKKDQINGFRADYFVVSNSLKNNIINNTICLDIKGSDHSPIVLAIHNPNLPKQKISPRKRNRLLLNEERGDINDKLKKRKTLNKKKNKKKKKEIEKRKKKRREREKRKERKKRKERKKRQKEIKKKRKTKN
;
A
#
# COMPACT_ATOMS: atom_id res chain seq x y z
N MET A 1 22.98 -27.36 -55.89
CA MET A 1 22.99 -27.72 -54.45
C MET A 1 21.63 -27.42 -53.82
N ASN A 2 21.12 -28.44 -53.16
CA ASN A 2 19.81 -28.68 -52.54
C ASN A 2 18.77 -27.57 -52.25
N LYS A 3 17.52 -28.05 -52.42
CA LYS A 3 16.20 -27.66 -51.87
C LYS A 3 15.44 -26.50 -52.52
N LYS A 4 14.41 -26.86 -53.30
CA LYS A 4 13.03 -26.37 -53.13
C LYS A 4 12.03 -27.31 -53.82
N LYS A 5 11.22 -28.02 -53.03
CA LYS A 5 10.04 -28.77 -53.47
C LYS A 5 8.85 -27.83 -53.49
N THR A 6 8.11 -27.78 -54.60
CA THR A 6 6.80 -27.13 -54.74
C THR A 6 5.90 -27.93 -55.69
N LYS A 7 4.58 -27.88 -55.41
CA LYS A 7 3.40 -28.15 -56.26
C LYS A 7 2.83 -29.58 -56.34
N LYS A 8 1.59 -29.69 -55.82
CA LYS A 8 0.44 -30.55 -56.20
C LYS A 8 -0.74 -30.05 -55.32
N THR A 9 -1.96 -29.75 -55.76
CA THR A 9 -2.69 -29.98 -57.02
C THR A 9 -3.93 -29.06 -57.00
N VAL A 10 -4.35 -28.53 -58.16
CA VAL A 10 -5.54 -27.69 -58.35
C VAL A 10 -6.37 -28.27 -59.52
N LYS A 11 -7.69 -28.35 -59.31
CA LYS A 11 -8.83 -28.40 -60.28
C LYS A 11 -8.94 -29.54 -61.31
N LYS A 12 -10.11 -30.19 -61.31
CA LYS A 12 -10.95 -30.38 -62.51
C LYS A 12 -12.44 -30.16 -62.16
N GLN A 13 -12.99 -29.04 -62.63
CA GLN A 13 -14.40 -28.88 -63.00
C GLN A 13 -14.62 -29.69 -64.31
N LYS A 14 -15.81 -30.11 -64.76
CA LYS A 14 -16.97 -29.35 -65.28
C LYS A 14 -17.96 -30.45 -65.78
N VAL A 15 -19.26 -30.45 -65.43
CA VAL A 15 -20.38 -29.72 -66.04
C VAL A 15 -20.85 -30.31 -67.40
N THR A 16 -22.17 -30.56 -67.46
CA THR A 16 -23.18 -30.47 -68.56
C THR A 16 -24.00 -31.76 -68.71
N SER A 17 -25.22 -31.89 -68.19
CA SER A 17 -26.51 -31.34 -68.67
C SER A 17 -26.99 -31.87 -70.04
N LYS A 18 -28.04 -32.71 -70.03
CA LYS A 18 -29.04 -32.92 -71.11
C LYS A 18 -30.15 -33.80 -70.51
N LYS A 19 -31.25 -33.26 -69.97
CA LYS A 19 -32.48 -32.77 -70.65
C LYS A 19 -33.04 -33.81 -71.64
N LYS A 20 -34.33 -34.16 -71.42
CA LYS A 20 -35.26 -34.96 -72.26
C LYS A 20 -35.14 -36.48 -72.05
N ARG A 21 -36.21 -37.27 -71.93
CA ARG A 21 -37.66 -37.06 -72.09
C ARG A 21 -38.32 -38.34 -71.53
N ASN A 22 -38.93 -38.29 -70.36
CA ASN A 22 -39.95 -39.27 -69.98
C ASN A 22 -41.29 -38.73 -70.48
N ASN A 23 -41.62 -39.12 -71.70
CA ASN A 23 -42.93 -38.95 -72.27
C ASN A 23 -43.56 -40.34 -72.30
N GLN A 24 -44.19 -40.75 -71.21
CA GLN A 24 -45.23 -41.77 -71.28
C GLN A 24 -46.06 -41.82 -70.00
N LYS A 25 -47.37 -41.73 -70.23
CA LYS A 25 -48.46 -42.35 -69.46
C LYS A 25 -48.99 -41.54 -68.28
N SER A 26 -49.67 -40.46 -68.68
CA SER A 26 -51.11 -40.34 -68.46
C SER A 26 -51.84 -41.68 -68.20
N LYS A 27 -52.27 -41.90 -66.95
CA LYS A 27 -53.53 -42.50 -66.51
C LYS A 27 -53.52 -42.44 -64.97
N ASN A 28 -54.66 -42.07 -64.37
CA ASN A 28 -54.89 -41.78 -62.94
C ASN A 28 -54.77 -40.31 -62.52
N LYS A 29 -55.35 -39.41 -63.34
CA LYS A 29 -56.19 -38.33 -62.79
C LYS A 29 -57.53 -38.98 -62.37
N LYS A 30 -58.08 -38.54 -61.22
CA LYS A 30 -59.30 -39.00 -60.51
C LYS A 30 -59.01 -40.02 -59.38
N ASN A 31 -58.45 -39.51 -58.28
CA ASN A 31 -58.83 -39.86 -56.89
C ASN A 31 -57.98 -39.17 -55.80
N ASN A 32 -56.96 -38.37 -56.11
CA ASN A 32 -56.09 -37.71 -55.11
C ASN A 32 -56.27 -36.19 -54.97
N GLN A 33 -57.50 -35.65 -55.07
CA GLN A 33 -57.71 -34.19 -54.91
C GLN A 33 -58.19 -33.76 -53.53
N ASN A 34 -58.60 -34.68 -52.64
CA ASN A 34 -59.01 -34.34 -51.27
C ASN A 34 -57.93 -34.63 -50.20
N ASP A 35 -56.99 -35.56 -50.43
CA ASP A 35 -55.92 -35.85 -49.47
C ASP A 35 -54.71 -34.88 -49.56
N PHE A 36 -54.59 -34.11 -50.64
CA PHE A 36 -53.49 -33.14 -50.81
C PHE A 36 -53.79 -31.76 -50.19
N LYS A 37 -55.06 -31.47 -49.86
CA LYS A 37 -55.46 -30.19 -49.25
C LYS A 37 -55.33 -30.17 -47.72
N LEU A 38 -55.53 -31.29 -47.03
CA LEU A 38 -55.33 -31.35 -45.57
C LEU A 38 -53.84 -31.28 -45.17
N ASN A 39 -52.93 -31.78 -46.00
CA ASN A 39 -51.50 -31.84 -45.67
C ASN A 39 -50.76 -30.51 -45.94
N THR A 40 -51.31 -29.62 -46.78
CA THR A 40 -50.63 -28.37 -47.16
C THR A 40 -50.81 -27.26 -46.11
N GLU A 41 -51.97 -27.14 -45.47
CA GLU A 41 -52.20 -26.17 -44.40
C GLU A 41 -51.43 -26.54 -43.11
N GLU A 42 -51.33 -27.83 -42.81
CA GLU A 42 -50.61 -28.33 -41.64
C GLU A 42 -49.08 -28.13 -41.78
N ILE A 43 -48.54 -28.34 -42.99
CA ILE A 43 -47.15 -28.02 -43.31
C ILE A 43 -46.91 -26.51 -43.28
N LEU A 44 -47.84 -25.68 -43.80
CA LEU A 44 -47.70 -24.22 -43.76
C LEU A 44 -47.66 -23.70 -42.32
N TYR A 45 -48.52 -24.22 -41.44
CA TYR A 45 -48.56 -23.88 -40.02
C TYR A 45 -47.28 -24.27 -39.30
N GLN A 46 -46.74 -25.46 -39.59
CA GLN A 46 -45.46 -25.91 -39.03
C GLN A 46 -44.26 -25.08 -39.51
N ILE A 47 -44.26 -24.64 -40.79
CA ILE A 47 -43.23 -23.76 -41.32
C ILE A 47 -43.33 -22.38 -40.65
N THR A 48 -44.52 -21.79 -40.53
CA THR A 48 -44.70 -20.48 -39.88
C THR A 48 -44.32 -20.51 -38.41
N ASP A 49 -44.67 -21.58 -37.68
CA ASP A 49 -44.33 -21.73 -36.27
C ASP A 49 -42.82 -21.98 -36.07
N PHE A 50 -42.16 -22.64 -37.03
CA PHE A 50 -40.70 -22.81 -37.03
C PHE A 50 -39.96 -21.51 -37.35
N GLU A 51 -40.47 -20.71 -38.30
CA GLU A 51 -39.93 -19.39 -38.65
C GLU A 51 -40.07 -18.41 -37.48
N GLU A 52 -41.23 -18.36 -36.81
CA GLU A 52 -41.43 -17.52 -35.63
C GLU A 52 -40.51 -17.90 -34.46
N LYS A 53 -40.27 -19.20 -34.26
CA LYS A 53 -39.32 -19.70 -33.24
C LYS A 53 -37.88 -19.34 -33.58
N CYS A 54 -37.50 -19.35 -34.86
CA CYS A 54 -36.17 -18.91 -35.31
C CYS A 54 -35.99 -17.40 -35.08
N VAL A 55 -36.97 -16.59 -35.45
CA VAL A 55 -36.93 -15.11 -35.27
C VAL A 55 -36.89 -14.72 -33.80
N LYS A 56 -37.63 -15.42 -32.91
CA LYS A 56 -37.56 -15.19 -31.45
C LYS A 56 -36.17 -15.50 -30.89
N LYS A 57 -35.55 -16.61 -31.31
CA LYS A 57 -34.18 -16.96 -30.89
C LYS A 57 -33.13 -15.97 -31.40
N GLU A 58 -33.31 -15.38 -32.56
CA GLU A 58 -32.41 -14.34 -33.08
C GLU A 58 -32.56 -13.03 -32.30
N LYS A 59 -33.80 -12.61 -32.00
CA LYS A 59 -34.06 -11.43 -31.15
C LYS A 59 -33.58 -11.60 -29.72
N GLU A 60 -33.68 -12.80 -29.15
CA GLU A 60 -33.11 -13.09 -27.82
C GLU A 60 -31.58 -12.99 -27.82
N LYS A 61 -30.91 -13.49 -28.87
CA LYS A 61 -29.45 -13.36 -29.03
C LYS A 61 -28.99 -11.92 -29.29
N GLU A 62 -29.78 -11.12 -30.02
CA GLU A 62 -29.50 -9.70 -30.20
C GLU A 62 -29.67 -8.92 -28.89
N ASN A 63 -30.73 -9.19 -28.12
CA ASN A 63 -30.93 -8.57 -26.81
C ASN A 63 -29.87 -8.99 -25.77
N GLU A 64 -29.38 -10.23 -25.82
CA GLU A 64 -28.25 -10.68 -24.99
C GLU A 64 -26.95 -9.97 -25.38
N LYS A 65 -26.68 -9.81 -26.68
CA LYS A 65 -25.52 -9.04 -27.17
C LYS A 65 -25.61 -7.55 -26.87
N GLU A 66 -26.79 -6.95 -26.91
CA GLU A 66 -26.99 -5.55 -26.54
C GLU A 66 -26.77 -5.34 -25.05
N LYS A 67 -27.24 -6.26 -24.19
CA LYS A 67 -26.96 -6.24 -22.75
C LYS A 67 -25.49 -6.48 -22.43
N GLU A 68 -24.80 -7.36 -23.16
CA GLU A 68 -23.35 -7.55 -23.02
C GLU A 68 -22.59 -6.28 -23.45
N ASN A 69 -22.98 -5.63 -24.54
CA ASN A 69 -22.39 -4.38 -24.99
C ASN A 69 -22.69 -3.18 -24.06
N GLU A 70 -23.87 -3.14 -23.42
CA GLU A 70 -24.20 -2.14 -22.40
C GLU A 70 -23.40 -2.38 -21.11
N ASN A 71 -23.26 -3.63 -20.67
CA ASN A 71 -22.39 -3.99 -19.54
C ASN A 71 -20.91 -3.71 -19.84
N GLU A 72 -20.43 -3.92 -21.07
CA GLU A 72 -19.08 -3.55 -21.48
C GLU A 72 -18.88 -2.03 -21.51
N LYS A 73 -19.88 -1.25 -21.97
CA LYS A 73 -19.85 0.22 -21.93
C LYS A 73 -19.95 0.79 -20.51
N GLU A 74 -20.67 0.15 -19.60
CA GLU A 74 -20.67 0.50 -18.17
C GLU A 74 -19.33 0.15 -17.50
N ASN A 75 -18.74 -1.01 -17.83
CA ASN A 75 -17.42 -1.42 -17.34
C ASN A 75 -16.27 -0.55 -17.89
N GLU A 76 -16.37 -0.01 -19.10
CA GLU A 76 -15.38 0.94 -19.63
C GLU A 76 -15.42 2.32 -18.94
N ASN A 77 -16.57 2.71 -18.37
CA ASN A 77 -16.73 3.92 -17.57
C ASN A 77 -16.23 3.77 -16.13
N GLU A 78 -15.98 2.53 -15.66
CA GLU A 78 -15.29 2.22 -14.40
C GLU A 78 -13.77 2.06 -14.56
N LYS A 79 -13.13 2.78 -15.49
CA LYS A 79 -11.69 3.04 -15.36
C LYS A 79 -11.47 3.79 -14.05
N GLU A 80 -10.93 3.08 -13.04
CA GLU A 80 -10.66 3.56 -11.69
C GLU A 80 -10.24 5.04 -11.71
N ALA A 81 -11.18 5.92 -11.35
CA ALA A 81 -10.89 7.34 -11.31
C ALA A 81 -9.75 7.58 -10.30
N ILE A 82 -8.61 8.06 -10.79
CA ILE A 82 -7.46 8.42 -9.96
C ILE A 82 -7.98 9.36 -8.86
N PRO A 83 -7.80 9.05 -7.57
CA PRO A 83 -8.49 9.79 -6.52
C PRO A 83 -7.93 11.21 -6.40
N GLN A 84 -8.78 12.17 -6.04
CA GLN A 84 -8.37 13.56 -5.82
C GLN A 84 -7.43 13.71 -4.61
N VAL A 85 -7.61 12.85 -3.61
CA VAL A 85 -6.82 12.80 -2.38
C VAL A 85 -6.21 11.42 -2.27
N LEU A 86 -4.92 11.37 -1.97
CA LEU A 86 -4.17 10.14 -1.73
C LEU A 86 -3.93 9.99 -0.23
N ASN A 87 -4.34 8.86 0.34
CA ASN A 87 -4.10 8.52 1.75
C ASN A 87 -2.95 7.51 1.86
N LEU A 88 -1.82 7.96 2.42
CA LEU A 88 -0.64 7.14 2.61
C LEU A 88 -0.48 6.81 4.10
N GLY A 89 -0.47 5.52 4.43
CA GLY A 89 -0.16 5.02 5.78
C GLY A 89 1.31 4.63 5.90
N SER A 90 1.91 4.83 7.08
CA SER A 90 3.22 4.30 7.43
C SER A 90 3.18 3.63 8.81
N PHE A 91 3.73 2.43 8.95
CA PHE A 91 3.64 1.65 10.18
C PHE A 91 4.87 0.76 10.42
N ASN A 92 5.68 1.10 11.44
CA ASN A 92 6.69 0.17 11.96
C ASN A 92 5.97 -0.92 12.79
N VAL A 93 6.03 -2.15 12.32
CA VAL A 93 5.24 -3.26 12.89
C VAL A 93 5.99 -4.07 13.93
N ASN A 94 7.29 -3.84 14.08
CA ASN A 94 8.17 -4.59 14.98
C ASN A 94 7.97 -6.12 14.87
N GLY A 95 8.05 -6.63 13.64
CA GLY A 95 7.87 -8.04 13.31
C GLY A 95 6.44 -8.39 12.88
N ILE A 96 6.25 -8.53 11.56
CA ILE A 96 4.94 -8.69 10.95
C ILE A 96 4.26 -10.01 11.37
N ARG A 97 4.99 -11.11 11.45
CA ARG A 97 4.46 -12.42 11.85
C ARG A 97 3.91 -12.40 13.28
N GLY A 98 4.71 -11.86 14.21
CA GLY A 98 4.31 -11.74 15.61
C GLY A 98 3.11 -10.81 15.80
N LEU A 99 3.00 -9.77 14.97
CA LEU A 99 1.85 -8.89 14.94
C LEU A 99 0.59 -9.59 14.41
N LEU A 100 0.68 -10.24 13.25
CA LEU A 100 -0.44 -10.94 12.62
C LEU A 100 -0.97 -12.09 13.48
N ARG A 101 -0.09 -12.85 14.14
CA ARG A 101 -0.51 -13.90 15.10
C ARG A 101 -1.36 -13.36 16.25
N ARG A 102 -1.01 -12.18 16.77
CA ARG A 102 -1.77 -11.54 17.88
C ARG A 102 -3.01 -10.80 17.38
N LYS A 103 -2.94 -10.20 16.19
CA LYS A 103 -3.98 -9.34 15.61
C LYS A 103 -4.11 -9.56 14.10
N PRO A 104 -4.79 -10.64 13.67
CA PRO A 104 -4.85 -11.03 12.25
C PRO A 104 -5.44 -9.96 11.32
N LYS A 105 -6.41 -9.18 11.83
CA LYS A 105 -7.13 -8.17 11.04
C LYS A 105 -6.56 -6.75 11.16
N ILE A 106 -5.37 -6.56 11.74
CA ILE A 106 -4.87 -5.21 12.05
C ILE A 106 -4.68 -4.33 10.79
N PHE A 107 -4.13 -4.90 9.71
CA PHE A 107 -3.92 -4.15 8.47
C PHE A 107 -5.24 -3.88 7.74
N GLN A 108 -6.15 -4.85 7.72
CA GLN A 108 -7.50 -4.66 7.16
C GLN A 108 -8.25 -3.55 7.92
N LYS A 109 -8.15 -3.54 9.25
CA LYS A 109 -8.69 -2.47 10.09
C LYS A 109 -8.06 -1.13 9.74
N PHE A 110 -6.73 -1.06 9.68
CA PHE A 110 -5.99 0.17 9.39
C PHE A 110 -6.34 0.74 8.02
N ILE A 111 -6.34 -0.10 6.97
CA ILE A 111 -6.70 0.29 5.61
C ILE A 111 -8.14 0.79 5.54
N LYS A 112 -9.08 0.08 6.16
CA LYS A 112 -10.51 0.43 6.10
C LYS A 112 -10.84 1.69 6.90
N GLU A 113 -10.33 1.83 8.12
CA GLU A 113 -10.66 2.97 8.99
C GLU A 113 -10.08 4.29 8.47
N TYR A 114 -8.92 4.24 7.82
CA TYR A 114 -8.22 5.41 7.31
C TYR A 114 -8.27 5.56 5.79
N ASN A 115 -9.06 4.71 5.11
CA ASN A 115 -9.23 4.67 3.66
C ASN A 115 -7.89 4.76 2.90
N LEU A 116 -6.95 3.89 3.25
CA LEU A 116 -5.60 3.94 2.69
C LEU A 116 -5.58 3.53 1.22
N ASP A 117 -4.73 4.20 0.46
CA ASP A 117 -4.42 3.85 -0.93
C ASP A 117 -3.02 3.24 -1.04
N ILE A 118 -2.12 3.68 -0.16
CA ILE A 118 -0.76 3.14 -0.04
C ILE A 118 -0.46 2.93 1.44
N MET A 119 0.18 1.80 1.77
CA MET A 119 0.62 1.48 3.12
C MET A 119 2.09 1.05 3.10
N CYS A 120 2.93 1.80 3.80
CA CYS A 120 4.34 1.51 4.01
C CYS A 120 4.54 0.82 5.37
N VAL A 121 5.30 -0.27 5.37
CA VAL A 121 5.56 -1.09 6.56
C VAL A 121 7.06 -1.18 6.79
N GLN A 122 7.49 -1.02 8.05
CA GLN A 122 8.89 -1.13 8.48
C GLN A 122 9.04 -2.21 9.55
N GLU A 123 10.26 -2.72 9.71
CA GLU A 123 10.60 -3.84 10.58
C GLU A 123 9.73 -5.08 10.34
N THR A 124 9.62 -5.51 9.07
CA THR A 124 8.85 -6.71 8.74
C THR A 124 9.41 -7.96 9.43
N LYS A 125 10.74 -8.06 9.61
CA LYS A 125 11.45 -9.17 10.28
C LYS A 125 11.09 -10.54 9.71
N THR A 126 10.92 -10.60 8.40
CA THR A 126 10.64 -11.83 7.66
C THR A 126 11.48 -11.90 6.38
N GLN A 127 11.63 -13.12 5.85
CA GLN A 127 12.22 -13.39 4.54
C GLN A 127 11.16 -13.76 3.49
N LYS A 128 9.92 -14.03 3.90
CA LYS A 128 8.82 -14.40 3.01
C LYS A 128 7.81 -13.26 2.89
N HIS A 129 7.02 -13.27 1.82
CA HIS A 129 5.87 -12.38 1.70
C HIS A 129 4.71 -12.87 2.58
N GLU A 130 4.68 -12.42 3.84
CA GLU A 130 3.75 -12.91 4.88
C GLU A 130 2.34 -12.31 4.81
N LEU A 131 2.12 -11.29 3.97
CA LEU A 131 0.88 -10.53 3.94
C LEU A 131 0.44 -10.32 2.50
N ASN A 132 -0.76 -10.81 2.18
CA ASN A 132 -1.47 -10.47 0.97
C ASN A 132 -2.74 -9.69 1.34
N ILE A 133 -2.98 -8.56 0.67
CA ILE A 133 -4.13 -7.70 0.89
C ILE A 133 -4.86 -7.57 -0.45
N ALA A 134 -6.12 -7.99 -0.48
CA ALA A 134 -6.95 -7.88 -1.68
C ALA A 134 -7.01 -6.42 -2.17
N GLY A 135 -6.80 -6.22 -3.47
CA GLY A 135 -6.78 -4.89 -4.11
C GLY A 135 -5.48 -4.11 -3.91
N PHE A 136 -4.42 -4.71 -3.36
CA PHE A 136 -3.12 -4.07 -3.20
C PHE A 136 -2.01 -4.94 -3.79
N SER A 137 -1.24 -4.37 -4.70
CA SER A 137 0.08 -4.88 -5.07
C SER A 137 1.05 -4.68 -3.92
N SER A 138 1.97 -5.64 -3.68
CA SER A 138 2.94 -5.55 -2.59
C SER A 138 4.38 -5.71 -3.07
N TYR A 139 5.27 -4.92 -2.50
CA TYR A 139 6.71 -4.91 -2.79
C TYR A 139 7.48 -5.02 -1.49
N TRP A 140 8.41 -5.95 -1.41
CA TRP A 140 9.11 -6.30 -0.17
C TRP A 140 10.61 -6.15 -0.35
N ASN A 141 11.29 -5.72 0.70
CA ASN A 141 12.74 -5.65 0.76
C ASN A 141 13.18 -6.15 2.12
N HIS A 142 13.49 -7.43 2.17
CA HIS A 142 13.90 -8.07 3.40
C HIS A 142 15.43 -7.97 3.61
N SER A 143 15.84 -8.21 4.86
CA SER A 143 17.24 -8.13 5.27
C SER A 143 17.99 -9.39 4.85
N ILE A 144 18.96 -9.26 3.95
CA ILE A 144 19.87 -10.34 3.55
C ILE A 144 21.00 -10.48 4.57
N ALA A 145 21.47 -9.36 5.14
CA ALA A 145 22.56 -9.35 6.12
C ALA A 145 22.25 -10.14 7.40
N ARG A 146 20.98 -10.13 7.83
CA ARG A 146 20.53 -10.85 9.03
C ARG A 146 19.07 -11.27 8.93
N LYS A 147 18.81 -12.57 9.01
CA LYS A 147 17.45 -13.13 9.02
C LYS A 147 16.66 -12.60 10.22
N GLY A 148 15.40 -12.21 9.99
CA GLY A 148 14.47 -11.77 11.05
C GLY A 148 14.80 -10.42 11.70
N TYR A 149 15.63 -9.57 11.08
CA TYR A 149 16.11 -8.35 11.74
C TYR A 149 15.36 -7.07 11.34
N SER A 150 15.44 -6.71 10.07
CA SER A 150 14.97 -5.45 9.52
C SER A 150 13.91 -5.79 8.47
N GLY A 151 13.82 -5.03 7.39
CA GLY A 151 12.95 -5.29 6.28
C GLY A 151 11.84 -4.26 6.18
N THR A 152 11.49 -3.94 4.94
CA THR A 152 10.48 -2.97 4.58
C THR A 152 9.52 -3.58 3.56
N ALA A 153 8.29 -3.07 3.51
CA ALA A 153 7.32 -3.43 2.48
C ALA A 153 6.45 -2.22 2.12
N ILE A 154 5.95 -2.18 0.88
CA ILE A 154 4.96 -1.20 0.44
C ILE A 154 3.80 -1.95 -0.20
N PHE A 155 2.58 -1.65 0.23
CA PHE A 155 1.34 -2.10 -0.36
C PHE A 155 0.68 -0.91 -1.05
N THR A 156 0.28 -1.04 -2.31
CA THR A 156 -0.29 0.06 -3.10
C THR A 156 -1.43 -0.45 -3.97
N LYS A 157 -2.52 0.32 -4.06
CA LYS A 157 -3.58 0.08 -5.06
C LYS A 157 -3.12 0.38 -6.49
N TYR A 158 -2.12 1.25 -6.63
CA TYR A 158 -1.64 1.73 -7.92
C TYR A 158 -0.30 1.09 -8.29
N ASP A 159 -0.18 0.68 -9.54
CA ASP A 159 1.08 0.15 -10.06
C ASP A 159 2.12 1.27 -10.23
N PRO A 160 3.32 1.10 -9.64
CA PRO A 160 4.42 2.01 -9.86
C PRO A 160 5.01 1.82 -11.25
N ILE A 161 5.53 2.89 -11.84
CA ILE A 161 6.33 2.84 -13.08
C ILE A 161 7.57 1.98 -12.85
N LYS A 162 8.17 2.11 -11.67
CA LYS A 162 9.39 1.39 -11.32
C LYS A 162 9.56 1.24 -9.81
N VAL A 163 10.23 0.16 -9.43
CA VAL A 163 10.60 -0.14 -8.05
C VAL A 163 12.11 -0.15 -7.91
N TYR A 164 12.60 0.43 -6.81
CA TYR A 164 14.01 0.49 -6.47
C TYR A 164 14.22 -0.02 -5.05
N TYR A 165 15.21 -0.90 -4.89
CA TYR A 165 15.59 -1.48 -3.60
C TYR A 165 16.92 -0.90 -3.15
N GLY A 166 16.97 -0.39 -1.92
CA GLY A 166 18.17 0.25 -1.35
C GLY A 166 18.52 1.61 -1.96
N LEU A 167 19.63 2.18 -1.48
CA LEU A 167 20.09 3.54 -1.83
C LEU A 167 20.86 3.64 -3.16
N ASP A 168 21.36 2.50 -3.66
CA ASP A 168 22.33 2.46 -4.75
C ASP A 168 21.73 2.09 -6.11
N SER A 169 20.58 1.43 -6.12
CA SER A 169 19.86 0.96 -7.32
C SER A 169 19.47 2.09 -8.28
N PHE A 170 19.36 3.33 -7.79
CA PHE A 170 19.09 4.49 -8.63
C PHE A 170 20.34 5.01 -9.37
N GLY A 171 21.52 4.91 -8.75
CA GLY A 171 22.78 5.38 -9.31
C GLY A 171 23.22 4.58 -10.54
N SER A 172 23.01 3.27 -10.52
CA SER A 172 23.26 2.38 -11.66
C SER A 172 22.32 2.68 -12.83
N PHE A 173 21.05 3.01 -12.56
CA PHE A 173 20.08 3.40 -13.59
C PHE A 173 20.46 4.70 -14.32
N LEU A 174 20.87 5.75 -13.58
CA LEU A 174 21.31 7.01 -14.19
C LEU A 174 22.56 6.82 -15.08
N LYS A 175 23.47 5.93 -14.70
CA LYS A 175 24.62 5.55 -15.55
C LYS A 175 24.17 4.81 -16.81
N ALA A 176 23.23 3.88 -16.70
CA ALA A 176 22.68 3.14 -17.84
C ALA A 176 21.95 4.05 -18.85
N LYS A 177 21.24 5.10 -18.38
CA LYS A 177 20.64 6.11 -19.27
C LYS A 177 21.67 6.99 -19.97
N LYS A 178 22.79 7.35 -19.31
CA LYS A 178 23.88 8.08 -19.97
C LYS A 178 24.60 7.27 -21.05
N ILE A 179 24.64 5.94 -20.92
CA ILE A 179 25.25 5.04 -21.92
C ILE A 179 24.34 4.86 -23.16
N LYS A 180 23.04 5.18 -23.07
CA LYS A 180 22.06 4.96 -24.15
C LYS A 180 21.59 6.25 -24.86
N GLY A 181 22.24 7.39 -24.65
CA GLY A 181 21.89 8.66 -25.30
C GLY A 181 22.98 9.20 -26.24
N SER A 182 22.82 8.90 -27.53
CA SER A 182 23.42 9.42 -28.77
C SER A 182 24.95 9.64 -28.92
N PRO A 183 25.54 9.23 -30.06
CA PRO A 183 26.88 9.67 -30.48
C PRO A 183 26.83 11.17 -30.78
N GLY A 184 27.45 11.96 -29.91
CA GLY A 184 27.62 13.40 -30.13
C GLY A 184 28.52 13.65 -31.33
N THR A 185 27.93 14.25 -32.35
CA THR A 185 28.56 14.95 -33.46
C THR A 185 29.82 15.71 -33.03
N LYS A 186 30.95 15.40 -33.67
CA LYS A 186 32.17 16.21 -33.57
C LYS A 186 31.90 17.55 -34.26
N SER A 187 31.51 18.57 -33.51
CA SER A 187 31.65 19.95 -33.97
C SER A 187 33.13 20.30 -33.95
N ARG A 188 33.71 20.31 -35.15
CA ARG A 188 35.03 20.82 -35.49
C ARG A 188 35.07 22.30 -35.14
N LEU A 189 35.75 22.67 -34.06
CA LEU A 189 36.24 24.02 -33.83
C LEU A 189 37.75 24.01 -33.99
N ASN A 190 38.19 24.80 -34.96
CA ASN A 190 39.57 24.96 -35.37
C ASN A 190 40.39 25.66 -34.27
N GLY A 191 41.61 25.16 -34.08
CA GLY A 191 42.82 25.97 -34.00
C GLY A 191 42.96 26.95 -32.83
N THR A 192 43.77 26.58 -31.85
CA THR A 192 45.02 27.30 -31.53
C THR A 192 45.96 26.35 -30.80
N ARG A 193 47.11 26.09 -31.43
CA ARG A 193 48.25 25.32 -30.92
C ARG A 193 49.12 26.25 -30.06
N THR A 194 49.70 25.72 -28.98
CA THR A 194 51.10 25.89 -28.50
C THR A 194 51.28 25.23 -27.11
N PRO A 195 52.50 24.85 -26.65
CA PRO A 195 52.96 23.46 -26.79
C PRO A 195 53.29 22.77 -25.46
N LYS A 196 53.48 21.44 -25.56
CA LYS A 196 54.08 20.57 -24.54
C LYS A 196 55.45 21.08 -24.07
N LYS A 197 55.72 20.91 -22.78
CA LYS A 197 57.07 20.67 -22.26
C LYS A 197 57.10 19.31 -21.58
N ASP A 198 57.91 18.43 -22.15
CA ASP A 198 58.42 17.21 -21.54
C ASP A 198 59.60 17.56 -20.61
N ARG A 199 59.82 16.73 -19.58
CA ARG A 199 61.09 16.34 -18.90
C ARG A 199 60.72 15.74 -17.53
N GLU A 200 60.82 14.42 -17.35
CA GLU A 200 62.00 13.57 -17.12
C GLU A 200 62.33 13.35 -15.62
N ASN A 201 62.23 12.08 -15.24
CA ASN A 201 63.09 11.27 -14.36
C ASN A 201 63.68 11.83 -13.05
N SER A 202 63.39 11.13 -11.95
CA SER A 202 64.45 10.59 -11.10
C SER A 202 63.98 9.35 -10.33
N SER A 203 64.93 8.45 -10.11
CA SER A 203 64.79 7.04 -9.79
C SER A 203 65.36 6.70 -8.40
N LYS A 204 65.20 5.43 -8.00
CA LYS A 204 66.01 4.64 -7.03
C LYS A 204 65.71 4.90 -5.53
N THR A 205 65.74 3.93 -4.62
CA THR A 205 66.33 2.57 -4.59
C THR A 205 65.73 1.71 -3.46
N ASP A 206 65.94 0.41 -3.63
CA ASP A 206 65.61 -0.76 -2.80
C ASP A 206 66.09 -0.77 -1.33
N SER A 207 65.44 -1.62 -0.53
CA SER A 207 66.12 -2.75 0.12
C SER A 207 65.10 -3.77 0.63
N GLY A 208 65.26 -5.02 0.19
CA GLY A 208 64.45 -6.16 0.61
C GLY A 208 65.07 -6.91 1.79
N VAL A 209 64.25 -7.74 2.45
CA VAL A 209 64.71 -8.98 3.11
C VAL A 209 63.62 -10.04 2.88
N SER A 210 64.05 -11.16 2.31
CA SER A 210 63.30 -12.40 2.11
C SER A 210 63.39 -13.28 3.36
N CYS A 211 62.38 -14.13 3.62
CA CYS A 211 62.58 -15.58 3.83
C CYS A 211 61.24 -16.32 4.06
N ASN A 212 60.79 -17.00 3.01
CA ASN A 212 60.33 -18.40 2.90
C ASN A 212 59.50 -19.15 3.97
N ASN A 213 58.43 -19.74 3.44
CA ASN A 213 57.94 -21.12 3.56
C ASN A 213 57.20 -21.57 4.84
N LYS A 214 55.91 -21.90 4.67
CA LYS A 214 55.48 -23.31 4.46
C LYS A 214 54.03 -23.44 4.01
N THR A 215 53.89 -24.34 3.04
CA THR A 215 52.71 -24.86 2.35
C THR A 215 51.92 -25.86 3.18
N SER A 216 50.59 -25.91 3.00
CA SER A 216 49.84 -27.18 2.96
C SER A 216 48.51 -27.02 2.23
N SER A 217 48.29 -27.91 1.27
CA SER A 217 47.22 -28.03 0.29
C SER A 217 46.23 -29.16 0.63
N LEU A 218 44.95 -28.99 0.24
CA LEU A 218 44.03 -29.94 -0.45
C LEU A 218 43.96 -31.43 0.04
N THR A 219 42.80 -32.02 0.40
CA THR A 219 41.77 -32.64 -0.49
C THR A 219 40.78 -33.42 0.43
N SER A 220 39.44 -33.34 0.31
CA SER A 220 38.46 -34.13 -0.51
C SER A 220 37.82 -35.39 0.13
N LYS A 221 36.51 -35.55 -0.13
CA LYS A 221 35.63 -36.75 -0.16
C LYS A 221 34.69 -37.10 1.02
N ALA A 222 33.42 -36.75 0.78
CA ALA A 222 32.23 -37.61 0.62
C ALA A 222 31.84 -38.67 1.69
N GLY A 223 30.61 -38.50 2.21
CA GLY A 223 29.79 -39.55 2.82
C GLY A 223 28.31 -39.22 2.63
N SER A 224 27.61 -40.04 1.86
CA SER A 224 26.21 -39.92 1.43
C SER A 224 25.21 -40.30 2.53
N CYS A 225 24.05 -39.62 2.58
CA CYS A 225 22.79 -40.31 2.90
C CYS A 225 21.61 -39.55 2.28
N SER A 226 20.99 -40.18 1.29
CA SER A 226 19.74 -39.78 0.67
C SER A 226 18.56 -40.36 1.48
N LYS A 227 17.56 -39.52 1.76
CA LYS A 227 16.16 -39.94 1.83
C LYS A 227 15.27 -38.76 1.48
N SER A 228 14.64 -38.90 0.33
CA SER A 228 13.61 -38.07 -0.27
C SER A 228 12.35 -38.01 0.59
N PHE A 229 11.81 -36.81 0.77
CA PHE A 229 10.36 -36.60 0.90
C PHE A 229 9.99 -35.35 0.11
N ALA A 230 9.06 -35.53 -0.83
CA ALA A 230 8.53 -34.51 -1.71
C ALA A 230 7.62 -33.55 -0.94
N GLY A 231 7.61 -32.29 -1.38
CA GLY A 231 6.73 -31.23 -0.88
C GLY A 231 7.08 -29.91 -1.54
N SER A 232 6.51 -29.69 -2.72
CA SER A 232 6.57 -28.50 -3.56
C SER A 232 6.24 -27.20 -2.81
N ASP A 233 7.17 -26.23 -2.84
CA ASP A 233 6.93 -24.79 -3.01
C ASP A 233 8.26 -24.04 -2.77
N SER A 234 9.10 -23.96 -3.81
CA SER A 234 10.33 -23.18 -3.76
C SER A 234 10.69 -22.65 -5.15
N SER A 235 10.26 -21.44 -5.49
CA SER A 235 10.79 -20.75 -6.67
C SER A 235 10.68 -19.23 -6.68
N SER A 236 9.95 -18.57 -5.78
CA SER A 236 9.86 -17.09 -5.82
C SER A 236 10.89 -16.35 -4.96
N ASP A 237 11.16 -16.84 -3.74
CA ASP A 237 12.01 -16.12 -2.78
C ASP A 237 13.51 -16.20 -3.17
N ASP A 238 13.96 -17.36 -3.67
CA ASP A 238 15.35 -17.55 -4.10
C ASP A 238 15.68 -16.74 -5.36
N ASP A 239 14.74 -16.63 -6.29
CA ASP A 239 14.88 -15.83 -7.51
C ASP A 239 14.92 -14.32 -7.20
N PHE A 240 14.09 -13.84 -6.28
CA PHE A 240 14.13 -12.46 -5.81
C PHE A 240 15.47 -12.13 -5.13
N ASP A 241 15.98 -13.04 -4.30
CA ASP A 241 17.28 -12.90 -3.66
C ASP A 241 18.43 -12.90 -4.66
N LEU A 242 18.35 -13.74 -5.69
CA LEU A 242 19.34 -13.82 -6.76
C LEU A 242 19.30 -12.56 -7.64
N GLU A 243 18.12 -12.06 -7.98
CA GLU A 243 17.95 -10.82 -8.75
C GLU A 243 18.50 -9.63 -7.96
N LYS A 244 18.21 -9.52 -6.67
CA LYS A 244 18.75 -8.47 -5.80
C LYS A 244 20.27 -8.57 -5.67
N LYS A 245 20.82 -9.77 -5.48
CA LYS A 245 22.28 -10.01 -5.51
C LYS A 245 22.89 -9.61 -6.86
N ASN A 246 22.21 -9.88 -7.98
CA ASN A 246 22.67 -9.53 -9.33
C ASN A 246 22.58 -8.02 -9.60
N GLN A 247 21.52 -7.35 -9.13
CA GLN A 247 21.41 -5.89 -9.17
C GLN A 247 22.53 -5.25 -8.34
N MET A 248 22.85 -5.79 -7.17
CA MET A 248 23.94 -5.32 -6.30
C MET A 248 25.34 -5.52 -6.89
N LYS A 249 25.63 -6.69 -7.50
CA LYS A 249 26.92 -6.95 -8.17
C LYS A 249 27.23 -5.96 -9.30
N LYS A 250 26.20 -5.37 -9.94
CA LYS A 250 26.37 -4.35 -10.99
C LYS A 250 26.67 -2.95 -10.45
N VAL A 251 26.52 -2.69 -9.14
CA VAL A 251 26.76 -1.36 -8.55
C VAL A 251 28.07 -1.34 -7.75
N ASN A 252 29.09 -0.70 -8.30
CA ASN A 252 30.37 -0.49 -7.61
C ASN A 252 30.27 0.72 -6.67
N THR A 253 29.66 0.51 -5.50
CA THR A 253 29.45 1.53 -4.45
C THR A 253 29.80 0.97 -3.07
N LYS A 254 30.38 1.83 -2.22
CA LYS A 254 30.90 1.47 -0.88
C LYS A 254 29.81 1.16 0.17
N TYR A 255 28.51 1.30 -0.15
CA TYR A 255 27.40 1.09 0.79
C TYR A 255 26.17 0.42 0.17
N SER A 256 26.09 -0.91 0.24
CA SER A 256 24.92 -1.68 -0.21
C SER A 256 23.90 -1.83 0.93
N ASP A 257 22.61 -1.53 0.69
CA ASP A 257 21.52 -1.77 1.65
C ASP A 257 21.19 -3.28 1.75
N LEU A 258 22.07 -4.02 2.41
CA LEU A 258 21.87 -5.44 2.70
C LEU A 258 20.87 -5.68 3.84
N GLU A 259 20.54 -4.63 4.60
CA GLU A 259 19.63 -4.71 5.74
C GLU A 259 18.16 -4.52 5.32
N GLY A 260 17.84 -4.27 4.05
CA GLY A 260 16.46 -4.20 3.55
C GLY A 260 15.70 -2.97 4.07
N ARG A 261 16.40 -1.84 4.21
CA ARG A 261 15.91 -0.66 4.92
C ARG A 261 15.18 0.33 4.03
N VAL A 262 15.36 0.30 2.71
CA VAL A 262 14.74 1.27 1.79
C VAL A 262 14.06 0.60 0.60
N ILE A 263 12.82 1.01 0.34
CA ILE A 263 12.10 0.74 -0.92
C ILE A 263 11.63 2.08 -1.47
N THR A 264 11.84 2.30 -2.77
CA THR A 264 11.33 3.47 -3.48
C THR A 264 10.44 3.02 -4.63
N LEU A 265 9.21 3.54 -4.67
CA LEU A 265 8.30 3.41 -5.80
C LEU A 265 8.31 4.71 -6.60
N GLU A 266 8.48 4.61 -7.91
CA GLU A 266 8.32 5.71 -8.85
C GLU A 266 6.90 5.74 -9.41
N TYR A 267 6.20 6.84 -9.19
CA TYR A 267 4.94 7.14 -9.87
C TYR A 267 5.14 8.23 -10.92
N GLN A 268 4.09 8.55 -11.67
CA GLN A 268 4.15 9.54 -12.76
C GLN A 268 4.72 10.88 -12.29
N ASN A 269 4.23 11.41 -11.16
CA ASN A 269 4.57 12.76 -10.74
C ASN A 269 5.31 12.85 -9.40
N PHE A 270 5.60 11.72 -8.74
CA PHE A 270 6.36 11.72 -7.48
C PHE A 270 7.08 10.39 -7.24
N PHE A 271 8.06 10.40 -6.34
CA PHE A 271 8.63 9.20 -5.73
C PHE A 271 8.05 9.00 -4.34
N LEU A 272 7.66 7.76 -4.01
CA LEU A 272 7.37 7.34 -2.64
C LEU A 272 8.56 6.55 -2.10
N ILE A 273 9.11 6.94 -0.96
CA ILE A 273 10.24 6.26 -0.32
C ILE A 273 9.79 5.78 1.06
N ASN A 274 9.82 4.47 1.28
CA ASN A 274 9.67 3.86 2.59
C ASN A 274 11.05 3.59 3.19
N THR A 275 11.28 3.98 4.44
CA THR A 275 12.58 3.85 5.11
C THR A 275 12.46 3.34 6.54
N TYR A 276 13.31 2.37 6.88
CA TYR A 276 13.63 2.01 8.25
C TYR A 276 15.07 2.41 8.58
N THR A 277 15.24 3.57 9.17
CA THR A 277 16.56 4.13 9.48
C THR A 277 17.22 3.34 10.62
N PRO A 278 18.53 3.01 10.56
CA PRO A 278 19.20 2.27 11.62
C PRO A 278 19.19 3.08 12.92
N ASN A 279 18.76 2.42 14.00
CA ASN A 279 18.93 2.93 15.35
C ASN A 279 20.43 3.00 15.70
N SER A 280 20.84 4.03 16.44
CA SER A 280 22.23 4.21 16.90
C SER A 280 22.67 3.18 17.94
N GLY A 281 21.77 2.33 18.43
CA GLY A 281 22.07 1.21 19.32
C GLY A 281 22.26 1.64 20.78
N GLN A 282 22.21 0.65 21.69
CA GLN A 282 22.51 0.90 23.09
C GLN A 282 23.91 1.51 23.25
N LYS A 283 24.06 2.45 24.18
CA LYS A 283 25.30 3.21 24.41
C LYS A 283 25.86 3.87 23.13
N LEU A 284 25.01 4.14 22.13
CA LEU A 284 25.38 4.76 20.85
C LEU A 284 26.38 3.95 20.00
N ALA A 285 26.42 2.62 20.18
CA ALA A 285 27.39 1.74 19.52
C ALA A 285 27.40 1.78 17.98
N ARG A 286 26.33 2.27 17.34
CA ARG A 286 26.19 2.39 15.88
C ARG A 286 26.03 3.84 15.41
N ILE A 287 26.28 4.83 16.26
CA ILE A 287 26.06 6.24 15.91
C ILE A 287 26.92 6.68 14.72
N ASP A 288 28.18 6.23 14.65
CA ASP A 288 29.07 6.58 13.53
C ASP A 288 28.57 6.00 12.21
N HIS A 289 28.16 4.73 12.21
CA HIS A 289 27.52 4.11 11.05
C HIS A 289 26.24 4.86 10.64
N ARG A 290 25.40 5.25 11.61
CA ARG A 290 24.18 6.03 11.35
C ARG A 290 24.51 7.37 10.69
N LEU A 291 25.46 8.14 11.22
CA LEU A 291 25.69 9.52 10.77
C LEU A 291 26.58 9.61 9.53
N THR A 292 27.70 8.87 9.52
CA THR A 292 28.75 9.02 8.50
C THR A 292 28.47 8.19 7.25
N ASN A 293 27.83 7.02 7.40
CA ASN A 293 27.44 6.16 6.29
C ASN A 293 25.98 6.37 5.90
N TRP A 294 25.03 6.06 6.80
CA TRP A 294 23.61 5.98 6.45
C TRP A 294 23.01 7.34 6.09
N ASP A 295 23.00 8.30 7.02
CA ASP A 295 22.35 9.59 6.83
C ASP A 295 23.00 10.38 5.67
N LYS A 296 24.32 10.29 5.52
CA LYS A 296 25.05 10.89 4.39
C LYS A 296 24.62 10.28 3.06
N SER A 297 24.48 8.96 2.99
CA SER A 297 24.04 8.26 1.78
C SER A 297 22.58 8.54 1.46
N MET A 298 21.71 8.56 2.47
CA MET A 298 20.29 8.90 2.33
C MET A 298 20.12 10.33 1.80
N ARG A 299 20.83 11.33 2.36
CA ARG A 299 20.81 12.70 1.84
C ARG A 299 21.25 12.79 0.39
N LYS A 300 22.32 12.07 0.01
CA LYS A 300 22.80 12.01 -1.38
C LYS A 300 21.75 11.38 -2.31
N TYR A 301 21.06 10.34 -1.85
CA TYR A 301 20.00 9.68 -2.58
C TYR A 301 18.79 10.61 -2.80
N LEU A 302 18.26 11.20 -1.72
CA LEU A 302 17.18 12.17 -1.76
C LEU A 302 17.48 13.34 -2.69
N LYS A 303 18.69 13.92 -2.61
CA LYS A 303 19.11 15.04 -3.47
C LYS A 303 19.16 14.65 -4.96
N LYS A 304 19.44 13.39 -5.30
CA LYS A 304 19.41 12.91 -6.69
C LYS A 304 17.98 12.76 -7.20
N LEU A 305 17.11 12.11 -6.42
CA LEU A 305 15.72 11.88 -6.79
C LEU A 305 14.93 13.19 -6.93
N GLN A 306 15.15 14.14 -6.01
CA GLN A 306 14.41 15.41 -5.98
C GLN A 306 14.66 16.28 -7.22
N LYS A 307 15.76 16.05 -7.95
CA LYS A 307 16.02 16.72 -9.24
C LYS A 307 15.09 16.26 -10.37
N ILE A 308 14.44 15.11 -10.19
CA ILE A 308 13.67 14.43 -11.24
C ILE A 308 12.18 14.58 -10.96
N LYS A 309 11.73 14.19 -9.76
CA LYS A 309 10.34 14.34 -9.32
C LYS A 309 10.30 14.72 -7.84
N PRO A 310 9.23 15.40 -7.39
CA PRO A 310 8.93 15.55 -5.97
C PRO A 310 8.94 14.22 -5.22
N ILE A 311 9.28 14.27 -3.94
CA ILE A 311 9.39 13.08 -3.09
C ILE A 311 8.38 13.15 -1.95
N ILE A 312 7.79 12.00 -1.65
CA ILE A 312 7.16 11.68 -0.37
C ILE A 312 8.03 10.61 0.31
N TRP A 313 8.69 10.96 1.41
CA TRP A 313 9.58 10.10 2.17
C TRP A 313 8.95 9.78 3.52
N CYS A 314 8.83 8.50 3.87
CA CYS A 314 8.13 8.06 5.07
C CYS A 314 8.80 6.88 5.75
N GLY A 315 8.38 6.64 6.99
CA GLY A 315 8.82 5.52 7.81
C GLY A 315 9.41 5.94 9.14
N ASP A 316 10.07 4.99 9.79
CA ASP A 316 10.75 5.19 11.07
C ASP A 316 12.16 5.76 10.81
N MET A 317 12.34 7.01 11.20
CA MET A 317 13.59 7.75 11.06
C MET A 317 14.53 7.56 12.25
N ASN A 318 14.10 6.84 13.30
CA ASN A 318 14.87 6.62 14.51
C ASN A 318 15.52 7.91 15.04
N VAL A 319 14.75 9.00 15.04
CA VAL A 319 15.13 10.31 15.58
C VAL A 319 13.88 11.08 15.96
N SER A 320 13.87 11.70 17.14
CA SER A 320 12.89 12.71 17.54
C SER A 320 13.52 14.09 17.37
N HIS A 321 13.01 14.86 16.41
CA HIS A 321 13.70 16.05 15.90
C HIS A 321 13.67 17.23 16.87
N LEU A 322 12.49 17.62 17.32
CA LEU A 322 12.27 18.79 18.17
C LEU A 322 12.07 18.40 19.64
N GLU A 323 12.15 19.36 20.55
CA GLU A 323 11.84 19.11 21.97
C GLU A 323 10.42 18.64 22.21
N TYR A 324 9.48 19.04 21.35
CA TYR A 324 8.08 18.60 21.40
C TYR A 324 7.88 17.17 20.88
N ASP A 325 8.91 16.56 20.31
CA ASP A 325 8.86 15.20 19.74
C ASP A 325 9.28 14.12 20.73
N VAL A 326 9.65 14.49 21.96
CA VAL A 326 10.09 13.53 22.98
C VAL A 326 9.50 13.88 24.34
N TYR A 327 9.12 12.86 25.10
CA TYR A 327 8.82 13.01 26.52
C TYR A 327 10.11 13.31 27.31
N GLU A 328 10.09 14.23 28.28
CA GLU A 328 11.25 14.59 29.11
C GLU A 328 12.56 14.85 28.29
N PRO A 329 12.60 15.86 27.41
CA PRO A 329 13.74 16.10 26.50
C PRO A 329 15.10 16.19 27.22
N LYS A 330 15.14 16.77 28.42
CA LYS A 330 16.37 16.86 29.24
C LYS A 330 16.90 15.48 29.63
N ARG A 331 16.03 14.54 29.99
CA ARG A 331 16.42 13.19 30.43
C ARG A 331 16.92 12.32 29.28
N PHE A 332 16.26 12.40 28.13
CA PHE A 332 16.62 11.58 26.96
C PHE A 332 17.69 12.23 26.10
N ARG A 333 18.17 13.41 26.49
CA ARG A 333 19.32 14.03 25.88
C ARG A 333 20.50 13.06 25.87
N ASN A 334 21.13 12.90 24.71
CA ASN A 334 22.24 11.95 24.48
C ASN A 334 21.85 10.47 24.51
N LYS A 335 20.55 10.14 24.46
CA LYS A 335 20.08 8.77 24.23
C LYS A 335 19.85 8.54 22.73
N PRO A 336 19.98 7.28 22.24
CA PRO A 336 19.71 6.95 20.84
C PRO A 336 18.33 7.44 20.41
N GLY A 337 18.24 8.07 19.25
CA GLY A 337 17.02 8.70 18.76
C GLY A 337 16.78 10.11 19.28
N TYR A 338 17.58 10.63 20.20
CA TYR A 338 17.47 12.02 20.69
C TYR A 338 18.82 12.69 20.98
N THR A 339 19.89 12.20 20.36
CA THR A 339 21.19 12.88 20.41
C THR A 339 21.20 14.17 19.60
N ASP A 340 22.11 15.10 19.91
CA ASP A 340 22.31 16.29 19.08
C ASP A 340 22.71 15.97 17.66
N GLN A 341 23.55 14.96 17.51
CA GLN A 341 24.12 14.58 16.25
C GLN A 341 23.04 14.02 15.32
N GLU A 342 22.14 13.16 15.82
CA GLU A 342 21.00 12.65 15.06
C GLU A 342 20.03 13.78 14.67
N ARG A 343 19.66 14.65 15.63
CA ARG A 343 18.75 15.78 15.39
C ARG A 343 19.33 16.77 14.39
N GLY A 344 20.60 17.10 14.52
CA GLY A 344 21.34 17.97 13.59
C GLY A 344 21.47 17.33 12.21
N SER A 345 21.69 16.02 12.13
CA SER A 345 21.72 15.27 10.87
C SER A 345 20.37 15.25 10.16
N PHE A 346 19.27 15.10 10.91
CA PHE A 346 17.92 15.20 10.36
C PHE A 346 17.60 16.63 9.90
N THR A 347 17.98 17.64 10.67
CA THR A 347 17.87 19.07 10.28
C THR A 347 18.60 19.35 8.97
N LYS A 348 19.85 18.89 8.82
CA LYS A 348 20.62 18.99 7.57
C LYS A 348 19.90 18.33 6.40
N THR A 349 19.14 17.27 6.64
CA THR A 349 18.35 16.59 5.61
C THR A 349 17.14 17.43 5.22
N LEU A 350 16.38 17.96 6.18
CA LEU A 350 15.24 18.84 5.91
C LEU A 350 15.64 20.12 5.16
N ASN A 351 16.79 20.71 5.51
CA ASN A 351 17.32 21.90 4.85
C ASN A 351 17.68 21.69 3.36
N LEU A 352 17.61 20.46 2.83
CA LEU A 352 17.72 20.18 1.39
C LEU A 352 16.43 20.50 0.60
N GLY A 353 15.46 21.19 1.21
CA GLY A 353 14.20 21.57 0.59
C GLY A 353 13.07 20.58 0.86
N PHE A 354 13.06 19.99 2.06
CA PHE A 354 12.02 19.08 2.53
C PHE A 354 11.27 19.64 3.73
N VAL A 355 10.02 19.20 3.87
CA VAL A 355 9.09 19.61 4.91
C VAL A 355 8.66 18.39 5.71
N ASP A 356 8.85 18.42 7.03
CA ASP A 356 8.15 17.53 7.96
C ASP A 356 6.66 17.91 7.95
N THR A 357 5.83 17.05 7.37
CA THR A 357 4.40 17.32 7.16
C THR A 357 3.64 17.49 8.48
N TYR A 358 4.01 16.76 9.54
CA TYR A 358 3.32 16.84 10.82
C TYR A 358 3.61 18.19 11.47
N ARG A 359 4.89 18.61 11.50
CA ARG A 359 5.27 19.90 12.09
C ARG A 359 4.91 21.10 11.22
N TYR A 360 4.69 20.90 9.93
CA TYR A 360 4.08 21.93 9.10
C TYR A 360 2.64 22.24 9.53
N LEU A 361 1.84 21.22 9.81
CA LEU A 361 0.45 21.39 10.26
C LEU A 361 0.35 21.74 11.75
N TYR A 362 1.25 21.19 12.57
CA TYR A 362 1.21 21.29 14.03
C TYR A 362 2.58 21.68 14.61
N PRO A 363 3.07 22.93 14.37
CA PRO A 363 4.45 23.32 14.69
C PRO A 363 4.86 23.08 16.15
N ASN A 364 3.98 23.41 17.09
CA ASN A 364 4.29 23.44 18.52
C ASN A 364 3.49 22.41 19.35
N GLN A 365 2.79 21.48 18.70
CA GLN A 365 1.95 20.52 19.41
C GLN A 365 2.80 19.51 20.21
N LYS A 366 2.57 19.44 21.53
CA LYS A 366 3.18 18.46 22.42
C LYS A 366 2.36 17.17 22.46
N GLY A 367 2.97 16.06 22.87
CA GLY A 367 2.28 14.77 23.05
C GLY A 367 2.02 14.00 21.75
N SER A 368 2.63 14.43 20.64
CA SER A 368 2.44 13.87 19.30
C SER A 368 3.38 12.70 19.02
N PHE A 369 3.29 11.65 19.84
CA PHE A 369 4.24 10.54 19.79
C PHE A 369 3.78 9.42 18.86
N THR A 370 4.75 8.66 18.32
CA THR A 370 4.51 7.50 17.46
C THR A 370 5.18 6.24 17.99
N PHE A 371 6.12 6.34 18.92
CA PHE A 371 6.85 5.23 19.55
C PHE A 371 6.81 5.31 21.08
N TRP A 372 6.66 4.16 21.72
CA TRP A 372 6.76 4.00 23.18
C TRP A 372 7.64 2.79 23.50
N PRO A 373 8.75 3.00 24.24
CA PRO A 373 9.54 1.89 24.75
C PRO A 373 8.68 0.86 25.52
N MET A 374 8.98 -0.43 25.34
CA MET A 374 8.17 -1.54 25.85
C MET A 374 7.95 -1.54 27.38
N TRP A 375 8.80 -0.87 28.17
CA TRP A 375 8.62 -0.73 29.62
C TRP A 375 7.54 0.29 30.01
N TYR A 376 7.03 1.10 29.09
CA TYR A 376 5.87 1.94 29.35
C TYR A 376 4.60 1.10 29.32
N LYS A 377 3.86 1.12 30.44
CA LYS A 377 2.67 0.27 30.64
C LYS A 377 1.50 0.60 29.70
N LYS A 378 1.46 1.81 29.12
CA LYS A 378 0.40 2.25 28.19
C LYS A 378 0.96 3.18 27.12
N LYS A 379 0.48 3.01 25.88
CA LYS A 379 0.60 4.03 24.84
C LYS A 379 -0.37 5.15 25.14
N ASP A 380 0.16 6.33 25.39
CA ASP A 380 -0.58 7.55 25.68
C ASP A 380 0.16 8.77 25.13
N GLN A 381 -0.47 9.94 25.23
CA GLN A 381 0.11 11.19 24.77
C GLN A 381 1.14 11.78 25.77
N ILE A 382 1.53 11.01 26.78
CA ILE A 382 2.34 11.51 27.90
C ILE A 382 3.79 11.07 27.72
N ASN A 383 4.06 9.77 27.54
CA ASN A 383 5.43 9.23 27.69
C ASN A 383 6.00 8.57 26.42
N GLY A 384 6.09 9.30 25.30
CA GLY A 384 6.53 8.73 24.02
C GLY A 384 7.57 9.56 23.27
N PHE A 385 7.87 9.08 22.06
CA PHE A 385 8.78 9.69 21.10
C PHE A 385 8.06 9.75 19.75
N ARG A 386 8.26 10.82 18.99
CA ARG A 386 7.89 10.86 17.57
C ARG A 386 9.10 10.45 16.77
N ALA A 387 9.06 9.24 16.21
CA ALA A 387 10.14 8.66 15.42
C ALA A 387 9.72 8.36 13.97
N ASP A 388 8.41 8.35 13.72
CA ASP A 388 7.82 8.04 12.42
C ASP A 388 7.39 9.34 11.73
N TYR A 389 7.74 9.46 10.45
CA TYR A 389 7.59 10.71 9.70
C TYR A 389 6.94 10.49 8.35
N PHE A 390 6.25 11.53 7.89
CA PHE A 390 6.10 11.84 6.47
C PHE A 390 6.82 13.16 6.20
N VAL A 391 7.81 13.11 5.33
CA VAL A 391 8.62 14.23 4.87
C VAL A 391 8.40 14.39 3.37
N VAL A 392 8.04 15.60 2.90
CA VAL A 392 7.76 15.83 1.48
C VAL A 392 8.68 16.90 0.90
N SER A 393 8.94 16.87 -0.40
CA SER A 393 9.60 17.99 -1.09
C SER A 393 8.80 19.29 -0.89
N ASN A 394 9.48 20.43 -0.80
CA ASN A 394 8.85 21.75 -0.64
C ASN A 394 7.76 22.03 -1.70
N SER A 395 7.91 21.51 -2.92
CA SER A 395 6.93 21.65 -4.00
C SER A 395 5.58 20.98 -3.72
N LEU A 396 5.51 20.05 -2.77
CA LEU A 396 4.28 19.38 -2.32
C LEU A 396 3.73 19.95 -1.01
N LYS A 397 4.38 20.96 -0.42
CA LYS A 397 3.99 21.55 0.87
C LYS A 397 2.53 22.00 0.89
N ASN A 398 2.07 22.64 -0.18
CA ASN A 398 0.71 23.17 -0.29
C ASN A 398 -0.33 22.10 -0.68
N ASN A 399 0.10 20.86 -0.92
CA ASN A 399 -0.78 19.72 -1.20
C ASN A 399 -1.16 18.97 0.08
N ILE A 400 -0.45 19.21 1.20
CA ILE A 400 -0.68 18.54 2.49
C ILE A 400 -2.06 18.93 3.02
N ILE A 401 -2.92 17.94 3.24
CA ILE A 401 -4.27 18.14 3.79
C ILE A 401 -4.26 17.84 5.29
N ASN A 402 -3.73 16.68 5.68
CA ASN A 402 -3.67 16.28 7.09
C ASN A 402 -2.57 15.24 7.35
N ASN A 403 -2.09 15.17 8.59
CA ASN A 403 -1.22 14.10 9.08
C ASN A 403 -1.76 13.59 10.43
N THR A 404 -2.19 12.33 10.47
CA THR A 404 -2.86 11.71 11.61
C THR A 404 -1.97 10.66 12.28
N ILE A 405 -1.93 10.68 13.61
CA ILE A 405 -1.29 9.63 14.43
C ILE A 405 -2.39 8.67 14.95
N CYS A 406 -2.33 7.40 14.57
CA CYS A 406 -3.41 6.42 14.74
C CYS A 406 -3.29 5.63 16.05
N LEU A 407 -3.51 6.28 17.20
CA LEU A 407 -3.36 5.66 18.54
C LEU A 407 -4.33 4.50 18.83
N ASP A 408 -5.40 4.38 18.05
CA ASP A 408 -6.42 3.34 18.11
C ASP A 408 -6.01 2.04 17.39
N ILE A 409 -5.01 2.10 16.50
CA ILE A 409 -4.39 0.95 15.86
C ILE A 409 -3.24 0.43 16.74
N LYS A 410 -3.60 -0.43 17.70
CA LYS A 410 -2.66 -1.00 18.67
C LYS A 410 -2.12 -2.35 18.20
N GLY A 411 -0.83 -2.61 18.33
CA GLY A 411 -0.26 -3.95 18.09
C GLY A 411 1.26 -4.00 18.06
N SER A 412 1.89 -2.95 17.54
CA SER A 412 3.33 -2.68 17.64
C SER A 412 3.59 -1.75 18.84
N ASP A 413 4.85 -1.53 19.22
CA ASP A 413 5.32 -0.42 20.06
C ASP A 413 5.27 0.92 19.31
N HIS A 414 5.21 0.90 17.98
CA HIS A 414 4.88 2.06 17.16
C HIS A 414 3.37 2.17 16.88
N SER A 415 2.88 3.39 16.70
CA SER A 415 1.54 3.70 16.20
C SER A 415 1.64 4.11 14.73
N PRO A 416 0.75 3.64 13.85
CA PRO A 416 0.75 4.07 12.47
C PRO A 416 0.52 5.58 12.35
N ILE A 417 1.01 6.15 11.26
CA ILE A 417 0.72 7.52 10.85
C ILE A 417 0.10 7.53 9.45
N VAL A 418 -0.74 8.51 9.16
CA VAL A 418 -1.42 8.66 7.87
C VAL A 418 -1.28 10.08 7.35
N LEU A 419 -0.71 10.23 6.15
CA LEU A 419 -0.70 11.46 5.39
C LEU A 419 -1.84 11.47 4.38
N ALA A 420 -2.74 12.45 4.49
CA ALA A 420 -3.67 12.81 3.43
C ALA A 420 -3.08 13.97 2.63
N ILE A 421 -2.95 13.78 1.31
CA ILE A 421 -2.35 14.77 0.41
C ILE A 421 -3.16 14.83 -0.89
N HIS A 422 -3.33 16.01 -1.49
CA HIS A 422 -3.88 16.09 -2.85
C HIS A 422 -3.02 15.28 -3.80
N ASN A 423 -3.65 14.37 -4.55
CA ASN A 423 -2.95 13.35 -5.33
C ASN A 423 -1.99 13.99 -6.35
N PRO A 424 -0.67 13.81 -6.18
CA PRO A 424 0.31 14.44 -7.07
C PRO A 424 0.27 13.88 -8.49
N ASN A 425 -0.24 12.66 -8.70
CA ASN A 425 -0.35 12.04 -10.03
C ASN A 425 -1.43 12.68 -10.90
N LEU A 426 -2.36 13.45 -10.32
CA LEU A 426 -3.31 14.18 -11.12
C LEU A 426 -2.60 15.30 -11.90
N PRO A 427 -2.98 15.53 -13.16
CA PRO A 427 -2.48 16.68 -13.90
C PRO A 427 -2.83 17.95 -13.11
N LYS A 428 -1.85 18.84 -12.95
CA LYS A 428 -2.09 20.15 -12.33
C LYS A 428 -3.15 20.86 -13.16
N GLN A 429 -4.39 20.90 -12.66
CA GLN A 429 -5.43 21.67 -13.31
C GLN A 429 -4.95 23.13 -13.39
N LYS A 430 -5.00 23.75 -14.58
CA LYS A 430 -4.85 25.21 -14.73
C LYS A 430 -6.08 25.86 -14.10
N ILE A 431 -6.11 25.96 -12.78
CA ILE A 431 -7.20 26.58 -12.05
C ILE A 431 -6.86 28.07 -11.97
N SER A 432 -7.69 28.91 -12.59
CA SER A 432 -7.54 30.36 -12.46
C SER A 432 -7.66 30.77 -10.98
N PRO A 433 -6.97 31.84 -10.52
CA PRO A 433 -7.04 32.29 -9.14
C PRO A 433 -8.47 32.46 -8.60
N ARG A 434 -9.40 32.90 -9.46
CA ARG A 434 -10.84 33.01 -9.16
C ARG A 434 -11.49 31.66 -8.84
N LYS A 435 -11.18 30.61 -9.61
CA LYS A 435 -11.72 29.26 -9.39
C LYS A 435 -11.10 28.61 -8.15
N ARG A 436 -9.84 28.91 -7.84
CA ARG A 436 -9.15 28.48 -6.60
C ARG A 436 -9.79 29.11 -5.35
N ASN A 437 -10.01 30.42 -5.35
CA ASN A 437 -10.67 31.10 -4.22
C ASN A 437 -12.11 30.62 -4.01
N ARG A 438 -12.84 30.33 -5.09
CA ARG A 438 -14.18 29.75 -5.01
C ARG A 438 -14.20 28.34 -4.42
N LEU A 439 -13.19 27.52 -4.72
CA LEU A 439 -13.05 26.18 -4.14
C LEU A 439 -12.74 26.25 -2.63
N LEU A 440 -11.81 27.12 -2.22
CA LEU A 440 -11.48 27.34 -0.80
C LEU A 440 -12.71 27.81 0.00
N LEU A 441 -13.47 28.77 -0.53
CA LEU A 441 -14.71 29.25 0.09
C LEU A 441 -15.79 28.16 0.18
N ASN A 442 -15.84 27.24 -0.79
CA ASN A 442 -16.79 26.14 -0.78
C ASN A 442 -16.38 25.02 0.21
N GLU A 443 -15.09 24.76 0.37
CA GLU A 443 -14.55 23.83 1.37
C GLU A 443 -14.80 24.35 2.80
N GLU A 444 -14.58 25.65 3.06
CA GLU A 444 -14.91 26.27 4.35
C GLU A 444 -16.41 26.16 4.68
N ARG A 445 -17.29 26.37 3.69
CA ARG A 445 -18.75 26.19 3.84
C ARG A 445 -19.14 24.74 4.10
N GLY A 446 -18.47 23.78 3.46
CA GLY A 446 -18.68 22.34 3.71
C GLY A 446 -18.33 21.96 5.15
N ASP A 447 -17.19 22.45 5.64
CA ASP A 447 -16.67 22.14 6.98
C ASP A 447 -17.54 22.77 8.09
N ILE A 448 -18.12 23.95 7.84
CA ILE A 448 -19.12 24.58 8.73
C ILE A 448 -20.41 23.73 8.80
N ASN A 449 -20.91 23.28 7.65
CA ASN A 449 -22.12 22.47 7.57
C ASN A 449 -21.96 21.10 8.26
N ASP A 450 -20.80 20.48 8.14
CA ASP A 450 -20.50 19.21 8.82
C ASP A 450 -20.31 19.38 10.33
N LYS A 451 -19.70 20.49 10.78
CA LYS A 451 -19.66 20.87 12.21
C LYS A 451 -21.07 21.06 12.77
N LEU A 452 -21.97 21.70 12.02
CA LEU A 452 -23.39 21.87 12.38
C LEU A 452 -24.14 20.53 12.47
N LYS A 453 -23.94 19.62 11.50
CA LYS A 453 -24.55 18.27 11.52
C LYS A 453 -24.05 17.43 12.70
N LYS A 454 -22.75 17.46 13.01
CA LYS A 454 -22.16 16.79 14.19
C LYS A 454 -22.71 17.34 15.50
N ARG A 455 -22.91 18.65 15.61
CA ARG A 455 -23.52 19.29 16.79
C ARG A 455 -24.99 18.88 16.99
N LYS A 456 -25.77 18.82 15.90
CA LYS A 456 -27.18 18.35 15.93
C LYS A 456 -27.30 16.88 16.37
N THR A 457 -26.43 16.00 15.86
CA THR A 457 -26.41 14.58 16.25
C THR A 457 -25.97 14.36 17.69
N LEU A 458 -24.98 15.12 18.18
CA LEU A 458 -24.56 15.08 19.58
C LEU A 458 -25.68 15.52 20.53
N ASN A 459 -26.41 16.58 20.18
CA ASN A 459 -27.57 17.05 20.96
C ASN A 459 -28.71 16.02 20.99
N LYS A 460 -29.02 15.37 19.85
CA LYS A 460 -29.99 14.25 19.82
C LYS A 460 -29.57 13.10 20.74
N LYS A 461 -28.28 12.72 20.76
CA LYS A 461 -27.75 11.68 21.67
C LYS A 461 -27.86 12.08 23.14
N LYS A 462 -27.51 13.32 23.50
CA LYS A 462 -27.66 13.86 24.87
C LYS A 462 -29.13 13.83 25.33
N ASN A 463 -30.07 14.26 24.47
CA ASN A 463 -31.50 14.25 24.79
C ASN A 463 -32.05 12.82 24.98
N LYS A 464 -31.63 11.86 24.15
CA LYS A 464 -32.01 10.45 24.30
C LYS A 464 -31.48 9.85 25.60
N LYS A 465 -30.26 10.21 26.02
CA LYS A 465 -29.67 9.78 27.31
C LYS A 465 -30.44 10.37 28.49
N LYS A 466 -30.80 11.66 28.44
CA LYS A 466 -31.59 12.36 29.46
C LYS A 466 -33.00 11.75 29.63
N LYS A 467 -33.68 11.41 28.51
CA LYS A 467 -34.99 10.70 28.55
C LYS A 467 -34.89 9.34 29.24
N LYS A 468 -33.88 8.52 28.89
CA LYS A 468 -33.65 7.21 29.52
C LYS A 468 -33.38 7.32 31.03
N GLU A 469 -32.67 8.37 31.46
CA GLU A 469 -32.37 8.59 32.87
C GLU A 469 -33.62 8.99 33.66
N ILE A 470 -34.46 9.87 33.11
CA ILE A 470 -35.75 10.26 33.69
C ILE A 470 -36.66 9.04 33.85
N GLU A 471 -36.71 8.17 32.84
CA GLU A 471 -37.52 6.95 32.86
C GLU A 471 -37.04 5.96 33.93
N LYS A 472 -35.72 5.77 34.07
CA LYS A 472 -35.14 4.99 35.18
C LYS A 472 -35.50 5.55 36.55
N ARG A 473 -35.49 6.89 36.72
CA ARG A 473 -35.90 7.54 37.98
C ARG A 473 -37.38 7.32 38.27
N LYS A 474 -38.26 7.44 37.27
CA LYS A 474 -39.70 7.15 37.40
C LYS A 474 -39.95 5.69 37.81
N LYS A 475 -39.24 4.72 37.21
CA LYS A 475 -39.36 3.30 37.58
C LYS A 475 -38.95 3.05 39.04
N LYS A 476 -37.80 3.59 39.48
CA LYS A 476 -37.35 3.50 40.88
C LYS A 476 -38.35 4.11 41.87
N ARG A 477 -39.00 5.23 41.51
CA ARG A 477 -40.03 5.87 42.36
C ARG A 477 -41.25 4.96 42.55
N ARG A 478 -41.77 4.39 41.46
CA ARG A 478 -42.90 3.43 41.50
C ARG A 478 -42.59 2.20 42.36
N GLU A 479 -41.37 1.66 42.28
CA GLU A 479 -40.94 0.54 43.11
C GLU A 479 -40.87 0.90 44.60
N ARG A 480 -40.40 2.11 44.94
CA ARG A 480 -40.39 2.61 46.32
C ARG A 480 -41.81 2.77 46.88
N GLU A 481 -42.73 3.29 46.09
CA GLU A 481 -44.14 3.45 46.48
C GLU A 481 -44.80 2.08 46.75
N LYS A 482 -44.62 1.11 45.84
CA LYS A 482 -45.09 -0.28 46.05
C LYS A 482 -44.51 -0.93 47.31
N ARG A 483 -43.23 -0.66 47.64
CA ARG A 483 -42.61 -1.15 48.88
C ARG A 483 -43.23 -0.51 50.13
N LYS A 484 -43.48 0.80 50.11
CA LYS A 484 -44.16 1.51 51.22
C LYS A 484 -45.56 0.95 51.46
N GLU A 485 -46.30 0.69 50.39
CA GLU A 485 -47.65 0.14 50.47
C GLU A 485 -47.67 -1.29 51.04
N ARG A 486 -46.74 -2.15 50.60
CA ARG A 486 -46.54 -3.49 51.18
C ARG A 486 -46.22 -3.46 52.67
N LYS A 487 -45.39 -2.51 53.13
CA LYS A 487 -45.10 -2.32 54.56
C LYS A 487 -46.36 -1.95 55.35
N LYS A 488 -47.11 -0.94 54.89
CA LYS A 488 -48.41 -0.55 55.50
C LYS A 488 -49.39 -1.72 55.60
N ARG A 489 -49.47 -2.55 54.54
CA ARG A 489 -50.36 -3.74 54.52
C ARG A 489 -49.92 -4.81 55.53
N LYS A 490 -48.60 -5.01 55.73
CA LYS A 490 -48.07 -5.92 56.75
C LYS A 490 -48.37 -5.42 58.17
N GLU A 491 -48.22 -4.13 58.43
CA GLU A 491 -48.56 -3.52 59.73
C GLU A 491 -50.05 -3.66 60.05
N ARG A 492 -50.94 -3.38 59.08
CA ARG A 492 -52.39 -3.60 59.24
C ARG A 492 -52.72 -5.05 59.61
N LYS A 493 -52.09 -6.02 58.94
CA LYS A 493 -52.26 -7.45 59.26
C LYS A 493 -51.74 -7.80 60.66
N LYS A 494 -50.61 -7.22 61.10
CA LYS A 494 -50.12 -7.41 62.48
C LYS A 494 -51.11 -6.86 63.52
N ARG A 495 -51.58 -5.63 63.34
CA ARG A 495 -52.60 -5.03 64.23
C ARG A 495 -53.87 -5.86 64.30
N GLN A 496 -54.37 -6.36 63.17
CA GLN A 496 -55.55 -7.25 63.17
C GLN A 496 -55.30 -8.56 63.93
N LYS A 497 -54.11 -9.14 63.84
CA LYS A 497 -53.74 -10.35 64.61
C LYS A 497 -53.64 -10.05 66.11
N GLU A 498 -53.08 -8.91 66.51
CA GLU A 498 -53.06 -8.48 67.92
C GLU A 498 -54.46 -8.24 68.48
N ILE A 499 -55.34 -7.59 67.71
CA ILE A 499 -56.75 -7.40 68.10
C ILE A 499 -57.45 -8.76 68.28
N LYS A 500 -57.23 -9.72 67.37
CA LYS A 500 -57.78 -11.08 67.50
C LYS A 500 -57.22 -11.83 68.72
N LYS A 501 -55.92 -11.67 69.04
CA LYS A 501 -55.33 -12.26 70.25
C LYS A 501 -55.92 -11.66 71.52
N LYS A 502 -56.05 -10.32 71.60
CA LYS A 502 -56.66 -9.63 72.75
C LYS A 502 -58.13 -10.03 72.99
N ARG A 503 -58.87 -10.37 71.93
CA ARG A 503 -60.24 -10.89 72.05
C ARG A 503 -60.30 -12.34 72.56
N LYS A 504 -59.26 -13.14 72.32
CA LYS A 504 -59.18 -14.54 72.79
C LYS A 504 -58.69 -14.70 74.23
N THR A 505 -58.12 -13.65 74.82
CA THR A 505 -57.69 -13.63 76.24
C THR A 505 -58.69 -12.91 77.15
N LYS A 506 -59.82 -12.44 76.60
CA LYS A 506 -60.93 -11.81 77.34
C LYS A 506 -62.16 -12.73 77.46
N ASN A 507 -62.13 -13.86 76.77
CA ASN A 507 -62.95 -15.04 77.01
C ASN A 507 -62.04 -16.09 77.65
#